data_AF-A0A951MDN4-F1
#
_entry.id   AF-A0A951MDN4-F1
#
_cell.length_a   1.000
_cell.length_b   1.000
_cell.length_c   1.000
_cell.angle_alpha   90.00
_cell.angle_beta   90.00
_cell.angle_gamma   90.00
#
_symmetry.space_group_name_H-M   'P 1'
#
loop_
_entity.id
_entity.type
_entity.pdbx_description
1 polymer ?
#
loop_
_entity_poly.entity_id
_entity_poly.type
_entity_poly.pdbx_seq_one_letter_code
_entity_poly.pdbx_strand_id
1 'polypeptide(L)'
;MDPMQHELYEDARIRVKQKKRLFFHFVVFILGSIFLYIANEYLVQDTTVKWYLWATSIWALLFVLHAINVLIVNRFMNKKWERTQIDKLMEKQLKRREQLERQVEKDFPVSQNQSIDTQN
;
A
#
# COMPACT_ATOMS: atom_id res chain seq x y z
N MET A 1 -18.10 -4.49 -21.32
CA MET A 1 -17.94 -4.43 -19.85
C MET A 1 -17.73 -2.97 -19.50
N ASP A 2 -18.52 -2.44 -18.58
CA ASP A 2 -18.44 -1.05 -18.13
C ASP A 2 -17.05 -0.75 -17.52
N PRO A 3 -16.30 0.25 -18.00
CA PRO A 3 -14.96 0.58 -17.50
C PRO A 3 -14.92 0.80 -15.98
N MET A 4 -16.02 1.27 -15.38
CA MET A 4 -16.11 1.49 -13.93
C MET A 4 -16.10 0.18 -13.13
N GLN A 5 -16.62 -0.92 -13.68
CA GLN A 5 -16.58 -2.23 -13.02
C GLN A 5 -15.20 -2.89 -13.11
N HIS A 6 -14.42 -2.60 -14.15
CA HIS A 6 -13.09 -3.14 -14.31
C HIS A 6 -12.12 -2.56 -13.29
N GLU A 7 -12.24 -1.27 -13.01
CA GLU A 7 -11.43 -0.55 -12.04
C GLU A 7 -11.69 -1.04 -10.60
N LEU A 8 -12.96 -1.28 -10.23
CA LEU A 8 -13.34 -1.85 -8.93
C LEU A 8 -12.77 -3.27 -8.71
N TYR A 9 -12.73 -4.07 -9.76
CA TYR A 9 -12.19 -5.44 -9.71
C TYR A 9 -10.67 -5.46 -9.60
N GLU A 10 -9.98 -4.62 -10.38
CA GLU A 10 -8.53 -4.38 -10.27
C GLU A 10 -8.15 -3.96 -8.84
N ASP A 11 -8.90 -3.02 -8.28
CA ASP A 11 -8.70 -2.51 -6.92
C ASP A 11 -8.85 -3.61 -5.86
N ALA A 12 -9.89 -4.43 -5.97
CA ALA A 12 -10.13 -5.57 -5.09
C ALA A 12 -8.98 -6.59 -5.17
N ARG A 13 -8.51 -6.87 -6.39
CA ARG A 13 -7.42 -7.81 -6.67
C ARG A 13 -6.09 -7.36 -6.06
N ILE A 14 -5.76 -6.08 -6.14
CA ILE A 14 -4.57 -5.50 -5.51
C ILE A 14 -4.63 -5.65 -3.98
N ARG A 15 -5.81 -5.52 -3.35
CA ARG A 15 -5.97 -5.74 -1.90
C ARG A 15 -5.65 -7.17 -1.47
N VAL A 16 -6.02 -8.16 -2.26
CA VAL A 16 -5.77 -9.59 -1.96
C VAL A 16 -4.29 -9.93 -2.14
N LYS A 17 -3.65 -9.41 -3.20
CA LYS A 17 -2.23 -9.68 -3.51
C LYS A 17 -1.29 -9.16 -2.42
N GLN A 18 -1.57 -7.97 -1.87
CA GLN A 18 -0.80 -7.39 -0.77
C GLN A 18 -0.89 -8.23 0.53
N LYS A 19 -2.07 -8.76 0.86
CA LYS A 19 -2.25 -9.66 2.02
C LYS A 19 -1.47 -10.97 1.86
N LYS A 20 -1.44 -11.51 0.64
CA LYS A 20 -0.75 -12.77 0.32
C LYS A 20 0.78 -12.65 0.44
N ARG A 21 1.35 -11.52 -0.02
CA ARG A 21 2.80 -11.27 0.07
C ARG A 21 3.28 -11.18 1.52
N LEU A 22 2.49 -10.55 2.39
CA LEU A 22 2.78 -10.45 3.82
C LEU A 22 2.83 -11.83 4.48
N PHE A 23 1.84 -12.67 4.19
CA PHE A 23 1.75 -14.02 4.77
C PHE A 23 2.87 -14.94 4.28
N PHE A 24 3.25 -14.84 3.00
CA PHE A 24 4.38 -15.59 2.46
C PHE A 24 5.71 -15.23 3.13
N HIS A 25 6.00 -13.93 3.31
CA HIS A 25 7.21 -13.50 4.00
C HIS A 25 7.22 -13.98 5.46
N PHE A 26 6.07 -13.92 6.16
CA PHE A 26 5.93 -14.43 7.52
C PHE A 26 6.23 -15.93 7.62
N VAL A 27 5.69 -16.74 6.71
CA VAL A 27 5.88 -18.20 6.72
C VAL A 27 7.32 -18.60 6.38
N VAL A 28 7.92 -18.01 5.35
CA VAL A 28 9.32 -18.27 4.97
C VAL A 28 10.28 -17.83 6.08
N PHE A 29 9.94 -16.78 6.81
CA PHE A 29 10.76 -16.25 7.89
C PHE A 29 10.74 -17.11 9.15
N ILE A 30 9.57 -17.65 9.53
CA ILE A 30 9.48 -18.63 10.63
C ILE A 30 10.27 -19.89 10.28
N LEU A 31 10.08 -20.41 9.07
CA LEU A 31 10.84 -21.56 8.57
C LEU A 31 12.35 -21.28 8.58
N GLY A 32 12.78 -20.10 8.11
CA GLY A 32 14.19 -19.70 8.11
C GLY A 32 14.78 -19.54 9.51
N SER A 33 14.01 -19.00 10.46
CA SER A 33 14.47 -18.85 11.85
C SER A 33 14.62 -20.18 12.56
N ILE A 34 13.67 -21.11 12.36
CA ILE A 34 13.75 -22.47 12.91
C ILE A 34 14.92 -23.23 12.27
N PHE A 35 15.09 -23.11 10.96
CA PHE A 35 16.21 -23.70 10.24
C PHE A 35 17.57 -23.20 10.74
N LEU A 36 17.72 -21.89 10.95
CA LEU A 36 18.94 -21.30 11.50
C LEU A 36 19.22 -21.73 12.94
N TYR A 37 18.18 -21.86 13.77
CA TYR A 37 18.33 -22.35 15.15
C TYR A 37 18.84 -23.80 15.17
N ILE A 38 18.20 -24.68 14.39
CA ILE A 38 18.60 -26.10 14.28
C ILE A 38 20.00 -26.21 13.67
N ALA A 39 20.30 -25.46 12.61
CA ALA A 39 21.62 -25.44 12.01
C ALA A 39 22.70 -24.97 12.99
N ASN A 40 22.42 -23.92 13.79
CA ASN A 40 23.35 -23.44 14.81
C ASN A 40 23.59 -24.47 15.91
N GLU A 41 22.54 -25.14 16.40
CA GLU A 41 22.63 -26.18 17.44
C GLU A 41 23.41 -27.41 16.97
N TYR A 42 23.22 -27.82 15.71
CA TYR A 42 23.89 -29.01 15.18
C TYR A 42 25.31 -28.77 14.65
N LEU A 43 25.63 -27.58 14.15
CA LEU A 43 26.94 -27.27 13.55
C LEU A 43 27.97 -26.75 14.56
N VAL A 44 27.56 -26.27 15.74
CA VAL A 44 28.43 -25.62 16.74
C VAL A 44 28.51 -26.46 18.02
N GLN A 45 28.86 -27.75 17.90
CA GLN A 45 28.99 -28.63 19.07
C GLN A 45 30.28 -28.43 19.87
N ASP A 46 31.31 -27.78 19.32
CA ASP A 46 32.67 -27.92 19.86
C ASP A 46 33.47 -26.59 19.93
N THR A 47 32.90 -25.55 20.53
CA THR A 47 33.69 -24.34 20.83
C THR A 47 33.51 -23.88 22.28
N THR A 48 34.61 -23.88 23.03
CA THR A 48 34.77 -23.38 24.41
C THR A 48 34.47 -21.88 24.55
N VAL A 49 34.26 -21.18 23.44
CA VAL A 49 33.95 -19.75 23.38
C VAL A 49 32.49 -19.59 22.93
N LYS A 50 31.67 -18.93 23.74
CA LYS A 50 30.23 -18.70 23.49
C LYS A 50 29.96 -17.65 22.40
N TRP A 51 30.61 -17.76 21.24
CA TRP A 51 30.39 -16.89 20.07
C TRP A 51 28.93 -16.94 19.61
N TYR A 52 28.27 -18.09 19.73
CA TYR A 52 26.89 -18.28 19.30
C TYR A 52 25.92 -17.30 19.98
N LEU A 53 26.16 -16.89 21.23
CA LEU A 53 25.33 -15.89 21.92
C LEU A 53 25.33 -14.54 21.19
N TRP A 54 26.49 -14.13 20.67
CA TRP A 54 26.62 -12.90 19.90
C TRP A 54 26.00 -13.03 18.51
N ALA A 55 26.24 -14.15 17.83
CA ALA A 55 25.66 -14.43 16.52
C ALA A 55 24.12 -14.47 16.57
N THR A 56 23.55 -15.22 17.52
CA THR A 56 22.09 -15.29 17.71
C THR A 56 21.52 -13.94 18.18
N SER A 57 22.23 -13.17 19.00
CA SER A 57 21.76 -11.84 19.43
C SER A 57 21.69 -10.84 18.27
N ILE A 58 22.69 -10.81 17.40
CA ILE A 58 22.68 -9.94 16.21
C ILE A 58 21.56 -10.36 15.25
N TRP A 59 21.37 -11.67 15.08
CA TRP A 59 20.32 -12.19 14.22
C TRP A 59 18.91 -11.92 14.78
N ALA A 60 18.74 -12.04 16.10
CA ALA A 60 17.52 -11.66 16.79
C ALA A 60 17.25 -10.14 16.69
N LEU A 61 18.28 -9.29 16.75
CA LEU A 61 18.14 -7.84 16.59
C LEU A 61 17.64 -7.48 15.19
N LEU A 62 18.25 -8.05 14.14
CA LEU A 62 17.82 -7.86 12.75
C LEU A 62 16.40 -8.40 12.53
N PHE A 63 16.04 -9.50 13.18
CA PHE A 63 14.69 -10.05 13.17
C PHE A 63 13.67 -9.05 13.74
N VAL A 64 13.96 -8.44 14.89
CA VAL A 64 13.08 -7.45 15.54
C VAL A 64 12.90 -6.22 14.64
N LEU A 65 13.98 -5.70 14.05
CA LEU A 65 13.90 -4.57 13.11
C LEU A 65 13.07 -4.92 11.86
N HIS A 66 13.24 -6.13 11.32
CA HIS A 66 12.46 -6.62 10.18
C HIS A 66 10.97 -6.76 10.55
N ALA A 67 10.66 -7.31 11.72
CA ALA A 67 9.30 -7.47 12.21
C ALA A 67 8.60 -6.11 12.38
N ILE A 68 9.29 -5.11 12.95
CA ILE A 68 8.77 -3.74 13.09
C ILE A 68 8.47 -3.15 11.70
N ASN A 69 9.38 -3.28 10.73
CA ASN A 69 9.18 -2.73 9.39
C ASN A 69 8.02 -3.41 8.64
N VAL A 70 7.96 -4.73 8.67
CA VAL A 70 6.91 -5.51 7.99
C VAL A 70 5.55 -5.40 8.69
N LEU A 71 5.48 -5.31 10.01
CA LEU A 71 4.20 -5.25 10.75
C LEU A 71 3.68 -3.84 10.95
N ILE A 72 4.54 -2.86 11.19
CA ILE A 72 4.14 -1.46 11.46
C ILE A 72 4.12 -0.68 10.15
N VAL A 73 5.24 -0.60 9.41
CA VAL A 73 5.32 0.24 8.21
C VAL A 73 4.40 -0.30 7.10
N ASN A 74 4.43 -1.61 6.84
CA ASN A 74 3.66 -2.19 5.75
C ASN A 74 2.14 -2.29 6.05
N ARG A 75 1.72 -2.33 7.33
CA ARG A 75 0.30 -2.33 7.74
C ARG A 75 -0.26 -0.92 7.88
N PHE A 76 0.54 0.02 8.39
CA PHE A 76 0.11 1.38 8.65
C PHE A 76 0.12 2.26 7.39
N MET A 77 1.07 2.05 6.47
CA MET A 77 1.32 2.98 5.35
C MET A 77 0.72 2.56 4.00
N ASN A 78 0.35 1.29 3.82
CA ASN A 78 0.17 0.72 2.48
C ASN A 78 -1.25 0.84 1.89
N LYS A 79 -2.24 1.37 2.62
CA LYS A 79 -3.59 1.48 2.02
C LYS A 79 -4.52 2.50 2.60
N LYS A 80 -4.60 2.62 3.93
CA LYS A 80 -5.44 3.66 4.54
C LYS A 80 -4.87 5.05 4.25
N TRP A 81 -3.57 5.23 4.45
CA TRP A 81 -2.90 6.50 4.17
C TRP A 81 -3.00 6.90 2.70
N GLU A 82 -2.73 5.96 1.77
CA GLU A 82 -2.83 6.20 0.32
C GLU A 82 -4.25 6.57 -0.11
N ARG A 83 -5.27 5.83 0.36
CA ARG A 83 -6.69 6.16 0.09
C ARG A 83 -7.05 7.54 0.64
N THR A 84 -6.66 7.86 1.86
CA THR A 84 -6.94 9.18 2.46
C THR A 84 -6.28 10.32 1.67
N GLN A 85 -5.09 10.10 1.11
CA GLN A 85 -4.42 11.10 0.26
C GLN A 85 -5.12 11.25 -1.10
N ILE A 86 -5.58 10.16 -1.71
CA ILE A 86 -6.34 10.17 -2.96
C ILE A 86 -7.70 10.85 -2.76
N ASP A 87 -8.44 10.49 -1.72
CA ASP A 87 -9.74 11.09 -1.41
C ASP A 87 -9.61 12.61 -1.20
N LYS A 88 -8.57 13.05 -0.48
CA LYS A 88 -8.27 14.46 -0.27
C LYS A 88 -7.88 15.18 -1.56
N LEU A 89 -7.21 14.50 -2.50
CA LEU A 89 -6.89 15.06 -3.81
C LEU A 89 -8.14 15.17 -4.69
N MET A 90 -8.98 14.14 -4.68
CA MET A 90 -10.24 14.07 -5.42
C MET A 90 -11.21 15.17 -4.96
N GLU A 91 -11.35 15.38 -3.66
CA GLU A 91 -12.19 16.45 -3.09
C GLU A 91 -11.75 17.83 -3.57
N LYS A 92 -10.44 18.09 -3.65
CA LYS A 92 -9.90 19.34 -4.19
C LYS A 92 -10.20 19.52 -5.68
N GLN A 93 -10.10 18.43 -6.46
CA GLN A 93 -10.44 18.45 -7.88
C GLN A 93 -11.93 18.73 -8.09
N LEU A 94 -12.81 18.06 -7.33
CA LEU A 94 -14.26 18.28 -7.39
C LEU A 94 -14.64 19.72 -7.04
N LYS A 95 -14.08 20.27 -5.96
CA LYS A 95 -14.28 21.68 -5.58
C LYS A 95 -13.81 22.65 -6.66
N ARG A 96 -12.68 22.37 -7.31
CA ARG A 96 -12.17 23.21 -8.42
C ARG A 96 -13.09 23.15 -9.64
N ARG A 97 -13.67 21.98 -9.97
CA ARG A 97 -14.63 21.85 -11.07
C ARG A 97 -15.90 22.65 -10.80
N GLU A 98 -16.46 22.54 -9.60
CA GLU A 98 -17.65 23.31 -9.21
C GLU A 98 -17.39 24.83 -9.27
N GLN A 99 -16.20 25.28 -8.85
CA GLN A 99 -15.82 26.69 -8.97
C GLN A 99 -15.67 27.17 -10.41
N LEU A 100 -15.18 26.31 -11.31
CA LEU A 100 -15.08 26.63 -12.75
C LEU A 100 -16.46 26.66 -13.40
N GLU A 101 -17.35 25.72 -13.08
CA GLU A 101 -18.73 25.70 -13.58
C GLU A 101 -19.49 26.96 -13.15
N ARG A 102 -19.37 27.37 -11.88
CA ARG A 102 -19.96 28.62 -11.39
C ARG A 102 -19.38 29.87 -12.06
N GLN A 103 -18.09 29.87 -12.39
CA GLN A 103 -17.47 30.97 -13.14
C GLN A 103 -17.97 31.04 -14.57
N VAL A 104 -18.07 29.88 -15.25
CA VAL A 104 -18.63 29.79 -16.60
C VAL A 104 -20.09 30.24 -16.64
N GLU A 105 -20.91 29.83 -15.66
CA GLU A 105 -22.31 30.28 -15.56
C GLU A 105 -22.44 31.79 -15.29
N LYS A 106 -21.53 32.35 -14.49
CA LYS A 106 -21.49 33.79 -14.21
C LYS A 106 -21.00 34.62 -15.40
N ASP A 107 -20.01 34.13 -16.13
CA ASP A 107 -19.43 34.81 -17.29
C ASP A 107 -20.28 34.63 -18.56
N PHE A 108 -21.09 33.55 -18.63
CA PHE A 108 -22.02 33.24 -19.71
C PHE A 108 -23.44 32.90 -19.17
N PRO A 109 -24.13 33.83 -18.49
CA PRO A 109 -25.47 33.59 -18.00
C PRO A 109 -26.43 33.45 -19.19
N VAL A 110 -26.91 32.22 -19.44
CA VAL A 110 -27.97 31.84 -20.41
C VAL A 110 -28.24 32.88 -21.50
N SER A 111 -27.37 32.96 -22.50
CA SER A 111 -27.66 33.69 -23.75
C SER A 111 -27.27 32.89 -25.01
N GLN A 112 -27.08 31.57 -24.90
CA GLN A 112 -26.72 30.70 -26.03
C GLN A 112 -27.88 29.87 -26.62
N ASN A 113 -29.12 30.07 -26.18
CA ASN A 113 -30.29 29.41 -26.79
C ASN A 113 -30.88 30.16 -28.01
N GLN A 114 -30.12 31.03 -28.70
CA GLN A 114 -30.64 31.78 -29.87
C GLN A 114 -29.79 31.72 -31.14
N SER A 115 -28.64 31.05 -31.17
CA SER A 115 -27.77 31.05 -32.36
C SER A 115 -27.64 29.72 -33.10
N ILE A 116 -28.34 28.65 -32.69
CA ILE A 116 -28.27 27.34 -33.36
C ILE A 116 -29.49 27.07 -34.27
N ASP A 117 -30.60 27.82 -34.15
CA ASP A 117 -31.82 27.61 -34.96
C ASP A 117 -31.94 28.48 -36.22
N THR A 118 -30.94 29.30 -36.57
CA THR A 118 -30.99 30.19 -37.76
C THR A 118 -30.11 29.75 -38.93
N GLN A 119 -29.60 28.51 -38.93
CA GLN A 119 -28.88 27.95 -40.10
C GLN A 119 -29.32 26.51 -40.41
N ASN A 120 -30.60 26.32 -40.74
CA ASN A 120 -31.05 25.23 -41.62
C ASN A 120 -32.33 25.61 -42.36
#